data_AF-A0A699RM70-F1
#
_entry.id   AF-A0A699RM70-F1
#
_cell.length_a   1.000
_cell.length_b   1.000
_cell.length_c   1.000
_cell.angle_alpha   90.00
_cell.angle_beta   90.00
_cell.angle_gamma   90.00
#
_symmetry.space_group_name_H-M   'P 1'
#
loop_
_entity.id
_entity.type
_entity.pdbx_description
1 polymer ?
#
loop_
_entity_poly.entity_id
_entity_poly.type
_entity_poly.pdbx_seq_one_letter_code
_entity_poly.pdbx_strand_id
1 'polypeptide(L)'
;MSFEISFTDALILMPKSTSTVKALIGNKEKLSEMARTTMNEHCSAVILNKLPRKLGDPGKFLIPCEFPGMDECLALADLGASINLMPLSVWEGLSLPELTRTCMTLKLADRLVSKPL
;
A
#
# COMPACT_ATOMS: atom_id res chain seq x y z
N MET A 1 22.53 -42.00 -24.52
CA MET A 1 23.31 -41.20 -25.50
C MET A 1 22.73 -39.80 -25.49
N SER A 2 23.49 -38.79 -25.06
CA SER A 2 23.14 -37.39 -25.23
C SER A 2 23.83 -36.88 -26.50
N PHE A 3 23.07 -36.31 -27.42
CA PHE A 3 23.63 -35.59 -28.56
C PHE A 3 23.90 -34.16 -28.13
N GLU A 4 25.17 -33.82 -27.96
CA GLU A 4 25.60 -32.48 -27.64
C GLU A 4 25.97 -31.79 -28.95
N ILE A 5 25.04 -31.00 -29.48
CA ILE A 5 25.27 -30.17 -30.67
C ILE A 5 25.60 -28.78 -30.17
N SER A 6 26.69 -28.18 -30.67
CA SER A 6 27.06 -26.83 -30.30
C SER A 6 25.97 -25.85 -30.75
N PHE A 7 25.75 -24.78 -29.99
CA PHE A 7 24.75 -23.77 -30.34
C PHE A 7 24.99 -23.19 -31.75
N THR A 8 26.25 -23.04 -32.14
CA THR A 8 26.65 -22.62 -33.49
C THR A 8 26.23 -23.62 -34.57
N ASP A 9 26.40 -24.91 -34.34
CA ASP A 9 26.00 -25.95 -35.30
C ASP A 9 24.48 -26.05 -35.41
N ALA A 10 23.77 -25.90 -34.28
CA ALA A 10 22.31 -25.86 -34.26
C ALA A 10 21.75 -24.65 -35.05
N LEU A 11 22.42 -23.51 -34.98
CA LEU A 11 22.06 -22.32 -35.77
C LEU A 11 22.30 -22.53 -37.27
N ILE A 12 23.39 -23.20 -37.64
CA ILE A 12 23.66 -23.56 -39.05
C ILE A 12 22.57 -24.48 -39.59
N LEU A 13 22.12 -25.46 -38.80
CA LEU A 13 21.01 -26.36 -39.14
C LEU A 13 19.64 -25.66 -39.16
N MET A 14 19.51 -24.51 -38.51
CA MET A 14 18.28 -23.71 -38.43
C MET A 14 18.50 -22.29 -38.99
N PRO A 15 18.61 -22.13 -40.32
CA PRO A 15 19.02 -20.87 -40.95
C PRO A 15 18.04 -19.70 -40.71
N LYS A 16 16.75 -19.97 -40.46
CA LYS A 16 15.75 -18.96 -40.08
C LYS A 16 16.04 -18.34 -38.70
N SER A 17 16.57 -19.13 -37.78
CA SER A 17 16.97 -18.67 -36.45
C SER A 17 18.28 -17.87 -36.53
N THR A 18 19.19 -18.26 -37.44
CA THR A 18 20.47 -17.57 -37.65
C THR A 18 20.29 -16.11 -38.05
N SER A 19 19.39 -15.77 -38.97
CA SER A 19 19.16 -14.37 -39.37
C SER A 19 18.60 -13.54 -38.21
N THR A 20 17.68 -14.12 -37.44
CA THR A 20 17.07 -13.48 -36.26
C THR A 20 18.12 -13.23 -35.17
N VAL A 21 18.96 -14.22 -34.88
CA VAL A 21 20.06 -14.09 -33.90
C VAL A 21 21.09 -13.05 -34.36
N LYS A 22 21.45 -13.02 -35.65
CA LYS A 22 22.33 -11.97 -36.20
C LYS A 22 21.73 -10.57 -36.06
N ALA A 23 20.43 -10.42 -36.31
CA ALA A 23 19.73 -9.15 -36.13
C ALA A 23 19.66 -8.72 -34.66
N LEU A 24 19.48 -9.68 -33.74
CA LEU A 24 19.52 -9.45 -32.29
C LEU A 24 20.91 -8.99 -31.82
N ILE A 25 21.97 -9.68 -32.26
CA ILE A 25 23.36 -9.33 -31.91
C ILE A 25 23.72 -7.95 -32.47
N GLY A 26 23.33 -7.65 -33.72
CA GLY A 26 23.57 -6.35 -34.35
C GLY A 26 22.84 -5.19 -33.69
N ASN A 27 21.71 -5.44 -33.00
CA ASN A 27 20.92 -4.43 -32.28
C ASN A 27 21.15 -4.45 -30.75
N LYS A 28 22.19 -5.13 -30.27
CA LYS A 28 22.45 -5.34 -28.83
C LYS A 28 22.49 -4.04 -28.02
N GLU A 29 23.09 -2.98 -28.54
CA GLU A 29 23.20 -1.69 -27.85
C GLU A 29 21.85 -1.01 -27.71
N LYS A 30 21.05 -0.95 -28.79
CA LYS A 30 19.68 -0.41 -28.78
C LYS A 30 18.76 -1.20 -27.85
N LEU A 31 18.90 -2.53 -27.81
CA LEU A 31 18.17 -3.38 -26.87
C LEU A 31 18.61 -3.13 -25.42
N SER A 32 19.91 -2.93 -25.18
CA SER A 32 20.44 -2.56 -23.86
C SER A 32 19.95 -1.19 -23.40
N GLU A 33 19.80 -0.24 -24.32
CA GLU A 33 19.29 1.10 -24.03
C GLU A 33 17.78 1.09 -23.82
N MET A 34 17.03 0.32 -24.62
CA MET A 34 15.59 0.09 -24.41
C MET A 34 15.30 -0.63 -23.08
N ALA A 35 16.19 -1.51 -22.63
CA ALA A 35 16.10 -2.16 -21.32
C ALA A 35 16.44 -1.20 -20.15
N ARG A 36 17.14 -0.09 -20.41
CA ARG A 36 17.35 0.98 -19.42
C ARG A 36 16.14 1.92 -19.43
N THR A 37 15.01 1.45 -18.93
CA THR A 37 13.92 2.36 -18.56
C THR A 37 14.30 3.13 -17.30
N THR A 38 14.03 4.44 -17.26
CA THR A 38 14.14 5.23 -16.04
C THR A 38 13.07 4.75 -15.06
N MET A 39 13.48 3.97 -14.08
CA MET A 39 12.60 3.45 -13.03
C MET A 39 12.16 4.58 -12.12
N ASN A 40 10.86 4.67 -11.84
CA ASN A 40 10.36 5.51 -10.76
C ASN A 40 10.81 4.96 -9.39
N GLU A 41 10.75 5.80 -8.35
CA GLU A 41 11.18 5.42 -7.00
C GLU A 41 10.44 4.19 -6.46
N HIS A 42 9.17 4.01 -6.87
CA HIS A 42 8.33 2.90 -6.44
C HIS A 42 8.77 1.55 -7.03
N CYS A 43 9.18 1.50 -8.30
CA CYS A 43 9.74 0.30 -8.93
C CYS A 43 11.12 -0.04 -8.37
N SER A 44 11.91 0.99 -8.01
CA SER A 44 13.24 0.81 -7.40
C SER A 44 13.17 0.17 -6.02
N ALA A 45 12.19 0.57 -5.19
CA ALA A 45 12.00 -0.01 -3.85
C ALA A 45 11.68 -1.52 -3.90
N VAL A 46 10.84 -1.94 -4.87
CA VAL A 46 10.46 -3.34 -5.07
C VAL A 46 11.65 -4.18 -5.53
N ILE A 47 12.44 -3.71 -6.51
CA ILE A 47 13.58 -4.47 -7.06
C ILE A 47 14.76 -4.52 -6.08
N LEU A 48 15.02 -3.44 -5.35
CA LEU A 48 16.11 -3.39 -4.37
C LEU A 48 15.79 -4.11 -3.05
N ASN A 49 14.58 -4.69 -2.91
CA ASN A 49 14.06 -5.25 -1.65
C ASN A 49 14.25 -4.28 -0.47
N LYS A 50 14.30 -2.98 -0.74
CA LYS A 50 14.39 -1.95 0.27
C LYS A 50 12.97 -1.59 0.60
N LEU A 51 12.46 -2.19 1.69
CA LEU A 51 11.23 -1.69 2.29
C LEU A 51 11.43 -0.19 2.54
N PRO A 52 10.51 0.68 2.07
CA PRO A 52 10.56 2.08 2.47
C PRO A 52 10.59 2.12 4.01
N ARG A 53 11.48 2.96 4.56
CA ARG A 53 11.58 3.11 6.02
C ARG A 53 10.18 3.43 6.54
N LYS A 54 9.64 2.55 7.39
CA LYS A 54 8.39 2.86 8.09
C LYS A 54 8.62 4.17 8.83
N LEU A 55 7.72 5.13 8.62
CA LEU A 55 7.68 6.32 9.44
C LEU A 55 7.45 5.85 10.89
N GLY A 56 8.14 6.45 11.85
CA GLY A 56 7.93 6.13 13.26
C GLY A 56 6.46 6.31 13.61
N ASP A 57 5.92 5.38 14.39
CA ASP A 57 4.53 5.50 14.85
C ASP A 57 4.40 6.78 15.69
N PRO A 58 3.55 7.75 15.29
CA PRO A 58 3.32 8.95 16.07
C PRO A 58 2.70 8.67 17.45
N GLY A 59 2.28 7.43 17.73
CA GLY A 59 1.69 7.00 18.99
C GLY A 59 0.21 7.38 19.11
N LYS A 60 -0.16 8.58 18.64
CA LYS A 60 -1.55 9.02 18.44
C LYS A 60 -1.64 9.86 17.16
N PHE A 61 -2.48 9.45 16.23
CA PHE A 61 -2.79 10.24 15.04
C PHE A 61 -4.09 11.00 15.28
N LEU A 62 -4.02 12.31 15.37
CA LEU A 62 -5.18 13.18 15.59
C LEU A 62 -5.54 13.88 14.28
N ILE A 63 -6.83 13.86 13.94
CA ILE A 63 -7.39 14.52 12.77
C ILE A 63 -8.25 15.70 13.27
N PRO A 64 -7.93 16.95 12.88
CA PRO A 64 -8.81 18.08 13.12
C PRO A 64 -10.18 17.86 12.49
N CYS A 65 -11.22 18.13 13.27
CA CYS A 65 -12.61 18.02 12.88
C CYS A 65 -13.30 19.35 13.17
N GLU A 66 -14.11 19.82 12.24
CA GLU A 66 -14.90 21.04 12.40
C GLU A 66 -16.35 20.68 12.65
N PHE A 67 -16.93 21.24 13.70
CA PHE A 67 -18.34 21.11 13.99
C PHE A 67 -18.98 22.48 14.25
N PRO A 68 -20.24 22.70 13.83
CA PRO A 68 -20.93 23.97 14.09
C PRO A 68 -21.07 24.23 15.60
N GLY A 69 -20.64 25.41 16.05
CA GLY A 69 -20.83 25.83 17.45
C GLY A 69 -19.85 25.21 18.46
N MET A 70 -18.83 24.49 17.99
CA MET A 70 -17.72 24.01 18.83
C MET A 70 -16.40 24.62 18.36
N ASP A 71 -15.52 24.91 19.33
CA ASP A 71 -14.11 25.18 19.06
C ASP A 71 -13.40 23.93 18.49
N GLU A 72 -12.11 24.06 18.18
CA GLU A 72 -11.25 23.01 17.61
C GLU A 72 -11.50 21.62 18.22
N CYS A 73 -11.97 20.68 17.39
CA CYS A 73 -12.16 19.29 17.78
C CYS A 73 -11.05 18.43 17.17
N LEU A 74 -10.44 17.56 17.97
CA LEU A 74 -9.43 16.61 17.51
C LEU A 74 -9.96 15.19 17.66
N ALA A 75 -10.10 14.47 16.56
CA ALA A 75 -10.50 13.08 16.55
C ALA A 75 -9.29 12.14 16.52
N LEU A 76 -9.29 11.11 17.37
CA LEU A 76 -8.28 10.06 17.31
C LEU A 76 -8.58 9.11 16.14
N ALA A 77 -7.64 8.96 15.22
CA ALA A 77 -7.71 7.97 14.16
C ALA A 77 -7.12 6.64 14.65
N ASP A 78 -7.98 5.73 15.06
CA ASP A 78 -7.61 4.37 15.45
C ASP A 78 -7.98 3.38 14.35
N LEU A 79 -6.98 2.91 13.59
CA LEU A 79 -7.17 1.90 12.55
C LEU A 79 -7.52 0.51 13.12
N GLY A 80 -7.29 0.29 14.42
CA GLY A 80 -7.70 -0.93 15.12
C GLY A 80 -9.13 -0.88 15.65
N ALA A 81 -9.77 0.29 15.67
CA ALA A 81 -11.15 0.43 16.08
C ALA A 81 -12.10 0.00 14.95
N SER A 82 -13.10 -0.82 15.28
CA SER A 82 -14.12 -1.24 14.33
C SER A 82 -15.28 -0.24 14.18
N ILE A 83 -15.33 0.79 15.03
CA ILE A 83 -16.40 1.78 15.09
C ILE A 83 -15.86 3.14 15.56
N ASN A 84 -16.44 4.23 15.08
CA ASN A 84 -16.15 5.58 15.56
C ASN A 84 -16.94 5.88 16.84
N LEU A 85 -16.28 6.43 17.85
CA LEU A 85 -16.90 6.85 19.10
C LEU A 85 -16.90 8.38 19.20
N MET A 86 -18.02 8.93 19.67
CA MET A 86 -18.13 10.34 20.04
C MET A 86 -18.42 10.43 21.54
N PRO A 87 -17.66 11.22 22.32
CA PRO A 87 -17.99 11.46 23.71
C PRO A 87 -19.36 12.13 23.85
N LEU A 88 -20.12 11.76 24.88
CA LEU A 88 -21.44 12.35 25.13
C LEU A 88 -21.38 13.88 25.27
N SER A 89 -20.34 14.41 25.93
CA SER A 89 -20.13 15.85 26.06
C SER A 89 -19.97 16.58 24.72
N VAL A 90 -19.39 15.92 23.71
CA VAL A 90 -19.28 16.47 22.35
C VAL A 90 -20.67 16.47 21.71
N TRP A 91 -21.41 15.36 21.79
CA TRP A 91 -22.78 15.28 21.28
C TRP A 91 -23.70 16.36 21.87
N GLU A 92 -23.63 16.56 23.20
CA GLU A 92 -24.38 17.60 23.91
C GLU A 92 -23.94 19.01 23.49
N GLY A 93 -22.64 19.25 23.31
CA GLY A 93 -22.10 20.52 22.84
C GLY A 93 -22.58 20.89 21.43
N LEU A 94 -22.85 19.89 20.59
CA LEU A 94 -23.42 20.08 19.25
C LEU A 94 -24.93 20.36 19.25
N SER A 95 -25.58 20.37 20.42
CA SER A 95 -27.03 20.57 20.54
C SER A 95 -27.85 19.61 19.66
N LEU A 96 -27.37 18.37 19.53
CA LEU A 96 -28.00 17.33 18.71
C LEU A 96 -29.25 16.75 19.41
N PRO A 97 -30.13 16.07 18.65
CA PRO A 97 -31.32 15.43 19.23
C PRO A 97 -31.01 14.44 20.35
N GLU A 98 -32.02 14.13 21.15
CA GLU A 98 -31.92 13.17 22.24
C GLU A 98 -31.48 11.79 21.73
N LEU A 99 -30.49 11.20 22.40
CA LEU A 99 -29.99 9.87 22.08
C LEU A 99 -30.90 8.80 22.67
N THR A 100 -31.19 7.78 21.86
CA THR A 100 -31.87 6.57 22.31
C THR A 100 -30.87 5.45 22.51
N ARG A 101 -30.92 4.81 23.69
CA ARG A 101 -30.09 3.65 24.01
C ARG A 101 -30.11 2.62 22.91
N THR A 102 -28.93 2.38 22.36
CA THR A 102 -28.73 1.34 21.37
C THR A 102 -28.52 -0.02 22.05
N CYS A 103 -29.06 -1.08 21.45
CA CYS A 103 -28.84 -2.46 21.88
C CYS A 103 -27.48 -2.98 21.36
N MET A 104 -26.39 -2.33 21.79
CA MET A 104 -25.01 -2.70 21.44
C MET A 104 -24.18 -2.85 22.72
N THR A 105 -23.09 -3.60 22.62
CA THR A 105 -22.07 -3.69 23.65
C THR A 105 -20.71 -3.52 23.01
N LEU A 106 -19.88 -2.66 23.58
CA LEU A 106 -18.53 -2.36 23.14
C LEU A 106 -17.55 -3.11 24.03
N LYS A 107 -16.56 -3.77 23.43
CA LYS A 107 -15.42 -4.35 24.14
C LYS A 107 -14.18 -3.52 23.85
N LEU A 108 -13.61 -2.93 24.88
CA LEU A 108 -12.45 -2.05 24.79
C LEU A 108 -11.14 -2.85 24.84
N ALA A 109 -10.04 -2.21 24.48
CA ALA A 109 -8.70 -2.82 24.45
C ALA A 109 -8.23 -3.31 25.84
N ASP A 110 -8.68 -2.64 26.91
CA ASP A 110 -8.46 -3.02 28.30
C ASP A 110 -9.38 -4.17 28.78
N ARG A 111 -10.16 -4.75 27.86
CA ARG A 111 -11.14 -5.82 28.09
C ARG A 111 -12.36 -5.37 28.88
N LEU A 112 -12.53 -4.07 29.13
CA LEU A 112 -13.77 -3.55 29.69
C LEU A 112 -14.90 -3.65 28.66
N VAL A 113 -16.11 -3.77 29.22
CA VAL A 113 -17.34 -3.88 28.45
C VAL A 113 -18.21 -2.67 28.75
N SER A 114 -18.56 -1.90 27.73
CA SER A 114 -19.37 -0.70 27.83
C SER A 114 -20.67 -0.83 27.03
N LYS A 115 -21.73 -0.18 27.49
CA LYS A 115 -23.01 -0.06 26.77
C LYS A 115 -23.21 1.41 26.40
N PRO A 116 -23.10 1.76 25.11
CA PRO A 116 -23.30 3.13 24.66
C PRO A 116 -24.75 3.57 24.89
N LEU A 117 -24.93 4.89 25.02
CA LEU A 117 -26.24 5.53 25.07
C LEU A 117 -26.88 5.64 23.70
#